data_AF-A0A8H9GFW4-F1
#
_entry.id   AF-A0A8H9GFW4-F1
#
_cell.length_a   1.000
_cell.length_b   1.000
_cell.length_c   1.000
_cell.angle_alpha   90.00
_cell.angle_beta   90.00
_cell.angle_gamma   90.00
#
_symmetry.space_group_name_H-M   'P 1'
#
loop_
_entity.id
_entity.type
_entity.pdbx_description
1 polymer ?
#
loop_
_entity_poly.entity_id
_entity_poly.type
_entity_poly.pdbx_seq_one_letter_code
_entity_poly.pdbx_strand_id
1 'polypeptide(L)'
;MRFTLLAAGDVLPHGPVNESARTADGFEYSPLLAGIDPWVEAADLALCHLEVPVAPPGVTPSGYPVFRAPHEVVRDLGEQGWDGCSTASNHAADAGFDGLAAALDALDAAGMGHVGTARDREESLAPQLYELTREDRTVTVAHLAATYGLNGFEPPEGEWSVDLIDTDRIVRQAKEARAAGADLVVVSLHDGYEYVTEPTPHQQEVTEALAGSRQVDLVIGHHAHVPQPITRLEGGPGRKGMWVAYGLGNLLSNQGPDCCVLATTAGLMMVADVVQRPGKPARVTGVRWAATTVDLAAGHRLRGTREAIAHPDQGTLSAGDLEQRLAIAQDAVGDAVDELREPPLPSGEPEPRVVPRTL
;
A
#
# COMPACT_ATOMS: atom_id res chain seq x y z
N MET A 1 -11.96 6.30 20.88
CA MET A 1 -11.68 6.57 19.47
C MET A 1 -11.83 5.28 18.69
N ARG A 2 -12.50 5.35 17.54
CA ARG A 2 -12.54 4.29 16.53
C ARG A 2 -12.18 4.94 15.21
N PHE A 3 -11.44 4.26 14.36
CA PHE A 3 -11.10 4.75 13.02
C PHE A 3 -10.76 3.58 12.10
N THR A 4 -10.75 3.82 10.80
CA THR A 4 -10.34 2.85 9.78
C THR A 4 -8.98 3.17 9.18
N LEU A 5 -8.16 2.15 8.96
CA LEU A 5 -6.97 2.24 8.11
C LEU A 5 -7.27 1.48 6.82
N LEU A 6 -7.16 2.15 5.67
CA LEU A 6 -7.26 1.53 4.34
C LEU A 6 -5.87 1.34 3.75
N ALA A 7 -5.63 0.20 3.12
CA ALA A 7 -4.47 -0.01 2.27
C ALA A 7 -4.89 -0.76 1.01
N ALA A 8 -4.19 -0.55 -0.10
CA ALA A 8 -4.50 -1.23 -1.35
C ALA A 8 -3.25 -1.73 -2.06
N GLY A 9 -3.45 -2.36 -3.21
CA GLY A 9 -2.41 -2.98 -4.02
C GLY A 9 -1.34 -2.04 -4.57
N ASP A 10 -0.55 -2.59 -5.49
CA ASP A 10 0.63 -1.94 -6.03
C ASP A 10 0.27 -0.80 -7.00
N VAL A 11 0.84 0.39 -6.77
CA VAL A 11 0.87 1.48 -7.76
C VAL A 11 2.09 1.28 -8.65
N LEU A 12 1.86 0.61 -9.78
CA LEU A 12 2.88 0.18 -10.74
C LEU A 12 2.51 0.66 -12.16
N PRO A 13 2.59 1.97 -12.43
CA PRO A 13 2.19 2.53 -13.71
C PRO A 13 3.19 2.16 -14.82
N HIS A 14 2.84 1.12 -15.57
CA HIS A 14 3.57 0.71 -16.77
C HIS A 14 3.42 1.76 -17.88
N GLY A 15 4.22 1.64 -18.95
CA GLY A 15 4.14 2.54 -20.11
C GLY A 15 2.71 2.79 -20.62
N PRO A 16 1.88 1.76 -20.87
CA PRO A 16 0.49 1.95 -21.28
C PRO A 16 -0.42 2.67 -20.27
N VAL A 17 -0.15 2.53 -18.97
CA VAL A 17 -0.83 3.31 -17.92
C VAL A 17 -0.45 4.78 -18.06
N ASN A 18 0.84 5.08 -18.19
CA ASN A 18 1.35 6.45 -18.39
C ASN A 18 0.76 7.07 -19.66
N GLU A 19 0.62 6.31 -20.74
CA GLU A 19 -0.03 6.79 -21.97
C GLU A 19 -1.52 7.05 -21.78
N SER A 20 -2.21 6.27 -20.94
CA SER A 20 -3.63 6.51 -20.62
C SER A 20 -3.83 7.76 -19.75
N ALA A 21 -2.85 8.10 -18.93
CA ALA A 21 -2.82 9.32 -18.11
C ALA A 21 -2.30 10.55 -18.89
N ARG A 22 -1.75 10.39 -20.10
CA ARG A 22 -1.11 11.49 -20.83
C ARG A 22 -2.13 12.55 -21.24
N THR A 23 -1.81 13.81 -20.95
CA THR A 23 -2.55 14.99 -21.40
C THR A 23 -1.72 15.79 -22.41
N ALA A 24 -2.25 16.93 -22.88
CA ALA A 24 -1.50 17.81 -23.78
C ALA A 24 -0.25 18.43 -23.13
N ASP A 25 -0.30 18.65 -21.80
CA ASP A 25 0.70 19.41 -21.05
C ASP A 25 1.41 18.58 -19.96
N GLY A 26 1.12 17.28 -19.82
CA GLY A 26 1.71 16.42 -18.80
C GLY A 26 0.98 15.10 -18.63
N PHE A 27 0.70 14.74 -17.37
CA PHE A 27 -0.03 13.53 -17.00
C PHE A 27 -1.12 13.83 -15.95
N GLU A 28 -2.21 13.07 -16.00
CA GLU A 28 -3.36 13.13 -15.09
C GLU A 28 -3.91 11.71 -14.86
N TYR A 29 -3.62 11.17 -13.67
CA TYR A 29 -4.02 9.86 -13.17
C TYR A 29 -5.34 9.91 -12.39
N SER A 30 -5.79 11.06 -11.92
CA SER A 30 -7.06 11.19 -11.16
C SER A 30 -8.24 10.51 -11.90
N PRO A 31 -8.41 10.64 -13.23
CA PRO A 31 -9.43 9.92 -13.95
C PRO A 31 -9.26 8.38 -13.91
N LEU A 32 -8.03 7.88 -13.91
CA LEU A 32 -7.73 6.44 -13.82
C LEU A 32 -8.08 5.89 -12.43
N LEU A 33 -7.90 6.70 -11.37
CA LEU A 33 -8.09 6.32 -9.97
C LEU A 33 -9.53 6.55 -9.45
N ALA A 34 -10.32 7.38 -10.13
CA ALA A 34 -11.61 7.90 -9.67
C ALA A 34 -12.62 6.84 -9.18
N GLY A 35 -12.56 5.62 -9.71
CA GLY A 35 -13.46 4.53 -9.34
C GLY A 35 -13.27 3.99 -7.91
N ILE A 36 -12.32 4.53 -7.14
CA ILE A 36 -12.15 4.23 -5.71
C ILE A 36 -12.13 5.48 -4.83
N ASP A 37 -12.42 6.69 -5.35
CA ASP A 37 -12.49 7.93 -4.55
C ASP A 37 -13.34 7.75 -3.29
N PRO A 38 -14.56 7.16 -3.35
CA PRO A 38 -15.39 7.03 -2.16
C PRO A 38 -14.77 6.17 -1.06
N TRP A 39 -13.80 5.31 -1.39
CA TRP A 39 -13.11 4.44 -0.43
C TRP A 39 -11.95 5.14 0.24
N VAL A 40 -11.13 5.83 -0.54
CA VAL A 40 -9.93 6.54 -0.05
C VAL A 40 -10.35 7.74 0.79
N GLU A 41 -11.25 8.59 0.26
CA GLU A 41 -11.76 9.78 0.97
C GLU A 41 -12.47 9.43 2.28
N ALA A 42 -13.04 8.22 2.37
CA ALA A 42 -13.80 7.80 3.54
C ALA A 42 -12.96 7.09 4.62
N ALA A 43 -11.72 6.70 4.32
CA ALA A 43 -10.81 6.11 5.28
C ALA A 43 -10.25 7.18 6.22
N ASP A 44 -10.05 6.86 7.50
CA ASP A 44 -9.43 7.81 8.43
C ASP A 44 -7.89 7.87 8.31
N LEU A 45 -7.29 6.82 7.73
CA LEU A 45 -5.89 6.77 7.31
C LEU A 45 -5.78 5.85 6.08
N ALA A 46 -5.35 6.37 4.94
CA ALA A 46 -5.16 5.63 3.68
C ALA A 46 -3.67 5.49 3.34
N LEU A 47 -3.17 4.25 3.24
CA LEU A 47 -1.77 3.93 2.98
C LEU A 47 -1.59 3.18 1.65
N CYS A 48 -0.88 3.79 0.70
CA CYS A 48 -0.56 3.21 -0.60
C CYS A 48 0.77 2.45 -0.60
N HIS A 49 1.04 1.76 -1.70
CA HIS A 49 2.37 1.26 -2.04
C HIS A 49 2.78 1.82 -3.40
N LEU A 50 3.72 2.75 -3.38
CA LEU A 50 4.32 3.29 -4.59
C LEU A 50 5.52 2.41 -4.94
N GLU A 51 5.30 1.49 -5.86
CA GLU A 51 6.29 0.46 -6.18
C GLU A 51 7.47 1.02 -6.97
N VAL A 52 7.26 2.07 -7.77
CA VAL A 52 8.28 2.58 -8.68
C VAL A 52 8.74 3.98 -8.31
N PRO A 53 10.02 4.31 -8.55
CA PRO A 53 10.51 5.66 -8.36
C PRO A 53 9.91 6.62 -9.39
N VAL A 54 10.02 7.90 -9.09
CA VAL A 54 9.55 8.98 -9.95
C VAL A 54 10.67 9.46 -10.86
N ALA A 55 10.33 9.87 -12.08
CA ALA A 55 11.26 10.51 -12.99
C ALA A 55 11.76 11.84 -12.40
N PRO A 56 13.08 12.03 -12.21
CA PRO A 56 13.61 13.32 -11.76
C PRO A 56 13.24 14.46 -12.71
N PRO A 57 13.24 15.73 -12.26
CA PRO A 57 12.99 16.88 -13.12
C PRO A 57 13.83 16.86 -14.40
N GLY A 58 13.17 16.98 -15.56
CA GLY A 58 13.82 16.96 -16.87
C GLY A 58 14.19 15.57 -17.40
N VAL A 59 13.93 14.51 -16.65
CA VAL A 59 14.12 13.12 -17.09
C VAL A 59 12.82 12.58 -17.69
N THR A 60 12.91 11.95 -18.85
CA THR A 60 11.75 11.34 -19.51
C THR A 60 11.26 10.12 -18.71
N PRO A 61 9.94 10.03 -18.42
CA PRO A 61 9.35 8.84 -17.82
C PRO A 61 9.62 7.56 -18.63
N SER A 62 9.71 6.43 -17.93
CA SER A 62 9.84 5.09 -18.53
C SER A 62 9.02 4.06 -17.75
N GLY A 63 8.58 3.01 -18.45
CA GLY A 63 7.96 1.84 -17.83
C GLY A 63 8.90 0.65 -17.77
N TYR A 64 8.32 -0.54 -17.62
CA TYR A 64 9.03 -1.82 -17.60
C TYR A 64 10.11 -1.95 -18.70
N PRO A 65 11.30 -2.51 -18.41
CA PRO A 65 11.71 -3.13 -17.14
C PRO A 65 12.39 -2.20 -16.13
N VAL A 66 12.61 -0.93 -16.48
CA VAL A 66 13.29 0.05 -15.61
C VAL A 66 12.43 1.30 -15.50
N PHE A 67 11.71 1.40 -14.40
CA PHE A 67 10.64 2.35 -14.21
C PHE A 67 11.11 3.73 -13.74
N ARG A 68 10.46 4.75 -14.28
CA ARG A 68 10.49 6.15 -13.84
C ARG A 68 9.10 6.70 -14.07
N ALA A 69 8.25 6.67 -13.05
CA ALA A 69 6.88 7.15 -13.16
C ALA A 69 6.84 8.69 -13.32
N PRO A 70 5.90 9.25 -14.09
CA PRO A 70 5.62 10.69 -14.03
C PRO A 70 5.24 11.11 -12.60
N HIS A 71 5.81 12.22 -12.12
CA HIS A 71 5.59 12.70 -10.75
C HIS A 71 4.13 13.01 -10.42
N GLU A 72 3.31 13.30 -11.44
CA GLU A 72 1.89 13.57 -11.31
C GLU A 72 1.11 12.38 -10.71
N VAL A 73 1.63 11.15 -10.79
CA VAL A 73 1.00 10.00 -10.11
C VAL A 73 0.94 10.23 -8.60
N VAL A 74 1.97 10.85 -8.01
CA VAL A 74 2.02 11.14 -6.58
C VAL A 74 1.11 12.30 -6.21
N ARG A 75 1.10 13.36 -7.03
CA ARG A 75 0.14 14.47 -6.87
C ARG A 75 -1.29 13.95 -6.84
N ASP A 76 -1.65 13.11 -7.80
CA ASP A 76 -3.04 12.64 -7.97
C ASP A 76 -3.45 11.65 -6.89
N LEU A 77 -2.51 10.86 -6.34
CA LEU A 77 -2.75 10.08 -5.12
C LEU A 77 -3.00 10.99 -3.92
N GLY A 78 -2.20 12.05 -3.73
CA GLY A 78 -2.41 13.02 -2.65
C GLY A 78 -3.75 13.75 -2.78
N GLU A 79 -4.11 14.19 -3.98
CA GLU A 79 -5.40 14.85 -4.26
C GLU A 79 -6.61 13.92 -4.03
N GLN A 80 -6.45 12.61 -4.25
CA GLN A 80 -7.47 11.60 -3.96
C GLN A 80 -7.66 11.35 -2.44
N GLY A 81 -6.69 11.74 -1.60
CA GLY A 81 -6.75 11.58 -0.14
C GLY A 81 -5.92 10.44 0.43
N TRP A 82 -4.91 9.94 -0.30
CA TRP A 82 -3.91 9.04 0.30
C TRP A 82 -3.02 9.81 1.27
N ASP A 83 -2.86 9.29 2.49
CA ASP A 83 -2.07 9.96 3.53
C ASP A 83 -0.58 9.65 3.44
N GLY A 84 -0.21 8.54 2.81
CA GLY A 84 1.19 8.19 2.60
C GLY A 84 1.40 6.87 1.89
N CYS A 85 2.60 6.67 1.35
CA CYS A 85 2.97 5.43 0.66
C CYS A 85 4.17 4.74 1.30
N SER A 86 4.16 3.41 1.28
CA SER A 86 5.43 2.65 1.34
C SER A 86 6.13 2.69 -0.02
N THR A 87 7.47 2.66 -0.01
CA THR A 87 8.32 2.84 -1.20
C THR A 87 9.44 1.79 -1.31
N ALA A 88 9.61 0.92 -0.30
CA ALA A 88 10.52 -0.21 -0.39
C ALA A 88 9.94 -1.25 -1.35
N SER A 89 10.57 -1.43 -2.50
CA SER A 89 10.17 -2.40 -3.53
C SER A 89 11.39 -2.93 -4.28
N ASN A 90 11.18 -3.98 -5.07
CA ASN A 90 12.17 -4.47 -6.03
C ASN A 90 12.54 -3.45 -7.12
N HIS A 91 11.71 -2.43 -7.36
CA HIS A 91 11.91 -1.37 -8.32
C HIS A 91 12.48 -0.07 -7.72
N ALA A 92 12.68 0.01 -6.40
CA ALA A 92 13.10 1.24 -5.72
C ALA A 92 14.44 1.81 -6.24
N ALA A 93 15.29 0.98 -6.85
CA ALA A 93 16.59 1.37 -7.40
C ALA A 93 16.57 1.69 -8.91
N ASP A 94 15.45 1.50 -9.62
CA ASP A 94 15.38 1.57 -11.09
C ASP A 94 15.86 2.92 -11.66
N ALA A 95 15.60 4.00 -10.93
CA ALA A 95 15.95 5.36 -11.31
C ALA A 95 17.18 5.91 -10.58
N GLY A 96 17.94 5.03 -9.90
CA GLY A 96 19.04 5.41 -9.02
C GLY A 96 18.57 6.28 -7.84
N PHE A 97 19.53 6.89 -7.15
CA PHE A 97 19.24 7.73 -5.98
C PHE A 97 18.40 8.96 -6.34
N ASP A 98 18.66 9.59 -7.49
CA ASP A 98 17.94 10.80 -7.92
C ASP A 98 16.43 10.54 -8.11
N GLY A 99 16.05 9.40 -8.69
CA GLY A 99 14.63 9.09 -8.87
C GLY A 99 13.93 8.60 -7.60
N LEU A 100 14.68 7.94 -6.71
CA LEU A 100 14.23 7.63 -5.37
C LEU A 100 13.96 8.92 -4.58
N ALA A 101 14.93 9.84 -4.54
CA ALA A 101 14.78 11.13 -3.88
C ALA A 101 13.65 11.96 -4.49
N ALA A 102 13.52 11.97 -5.82
CA ALA A 102 12.42 12.64 -6.51
C ALA A 102 11.03 12.08 -6.13
N ALA A 103 10.93 10.78 -5.87
CA ALA A 103 9.68 10.18 -5.39
C ALA A 103 9.33 10.67 -3.97
N LEU A 104 10.33 10.72 -3.08
CA LEU A 104 10.13 11.21 -1.71
C LEU A 104 9.79 12.69 -1.66
N ASP A 105 10.47 13.52 -2.46
CA ASP A 105 10.17 14.94 -2.56
C ASP A 105 8.77 15.19 -3.16
N ALA A 106 8.31 14.35 -4.09
CA ALA A 106 6.95 14.41 -4.62
C ALA A 106 5.90 14.04 -3.56
N LEU A 107 6.19 13.03 -2.71
CA LEU A 107 5.31 12.63 -1.60
C LEU A 107 5.22 13.76 -0.57
N ASP A 108 6.36 14.33 -0.15
CA ASP A 108 6.42 15.48 0.74
C ASP A 108 5.63 16.68 0.17
N ALA A 109 5.78 16.98 -1.12
CA ALA A 109 5.08 18.06 -1.79
C ALA A 109 3.56 17.84 -1.88
N ALA A 110 3.11 16.59 -1.93
CA ALA A 110 1.71 16.19 -1.87
C ALA A 110 1.16 16.15 -0.43
N GLY A 111 1.99 16.44 0.59
CA GLY A 111 1.60 16.34 2.00
C GLY A 111 1.51 14.91 2.52
N MET A 112 2.03 13.94 1.76
CA MET A 112 1.96 12.51 2.03
C MET A 112 3.17 12.04 2.84
N GLY A 113 2.94 11.10 3.75
CA GLY A 113 4.01 10.38 4.44
C GLY A 113 4.68 9.35 3.54
N HIS A 114 5.91 8.97 3.87
CA HIS A 114 6.63 7.97 3.09
C HIS A 114 7.59 7.13 3.94
N VAL A 115 7.71 5.82 3.66
CA VAL A 115 8.66 4.92 4.34
C VAL A 115 9.17 3.80 3.44
N GLY A 116 10.36 3.27 3.73
CA GLY A 116 11.00 2.15 3.01
C GLY A 116 12.17 2.56 2.11
N THR A 117 12.27 3.85 1.78
CA THR A 117 13.45 4.47 1.19
C THR A 117 13.78 5.76 1.94
N ALA A 118 15.00 6.26 1.75
CA ALA A 118 15.49 7.46 2.44
C ALA A 118 16.50 8.26 1.62
N ARG A 119 16.52 9.57 1.85
CA ARG A 119 17.47 10.56 1.31
C ARG A 119 18.76 10.63 2.11
N ASP A 120 18.71 10.23 3.37
CA ASP A 120 19.89 10.12 4.22
C ASP A 120 19.73 9.03 5.29
N ARG A 121 20.80 8.84 6.06
CA ARG A 121 20.85 7.84 7.13
C ARG A 121 19.92 8.16 8.29
N GLU A 122 19.70 9.43 8.61
CA GLU A 122 18.84 9.81 9.74
C GLU A 122 17.38 9.48 9.42
N GLU A 123 16.94 9.85 8.21
CA GLU A 123 15.62 9.49 7.68
C GLU A 123 15.43 7.96 7.66
N SER A 124 16.44 7.18 7.23
CA SER A 124 16.38 5.70 7.20
C SER A 124 16.13 5.03 8.56
N LEU A 125 16.40 5.75 9.66
CA LEU A 125 16.17 5.26 11.02
C LEU A 125 14.77 5.59 11.53
N ALA A 126 14.11 6.61 10.97
CA ALA A 126 12.83 7.09 11.43
C ALA A 126 11.66 6.33 10.74
N PRO A 127 10.66 5.82 11.49
CA PRO A 127 9.40 5.40 10.90
C PRO A 127 8.65 6.61 10.33
N GLN A 128 7.73 6.38 9.40
CA GLN A 128 6.70 7.38 9.12
C GLN A 128 5.65 7.36 10.23
N LEU A 129 5.31 8.51 10.81
CA LEU A 129 4.29 8.63 11.86
C LEU A 129 3.05 9.35 11.34
N TYR A 130 1.88 8.87 11.75
CA TYR A 130 0.58 9.49 11.51
C TYR A 130 -0.15 9.68 12.85
N GLU A 131 -0.58 10.90 13.14
CA GLU A 131 -1.31 11.25 14.35
C GLU A 131 -2.80 11.45 14.04
N LEU A 132 -3.66 10.55 14.51
CA LEU A 132 -5.10 10.68 14.38
C LEU A 132 -5.70 11.21 15.68
N THR A 133 -6.40 12.34 15.64
CA THR A 133 -7.01 12.94 16.83
C THR A 133 -8.53 12.90 16.77
N ARG A 134 -9.19 12.35 17.80
CA ARG A 134 -10.65 12.35 17.96
C ARG A 134 -11.03 12.60 19.41
N GLU A 135 -11.91 13.56 19.67
CA GLU A 135 -12.43 13.87 21.02
C GLU A 135 -11.28 13.98 22.06
N ASP A 136 -10.30 14.85 21.79
CA ASP A 136 -9.11 15.12 22.62
C ASP A 136 -8.20 13.91 22.89
N ARG A 137 -8.26 12.87 22.05
CA ARG A 137 -7.36 11.72 22.11
C ARG A 137 -6.64 11.57 20.79
N THR A 138 -5.32 11.46 20.87
CA THR A 138 -4.46 11.18 19.73
C THR A 138 -4.04 9.72 19.76
N VAL A 139 -4.12 9.04 18.62
CA VAL A 139 -3.52 7.74 18.36
C VAL A 139 -2.39 7.94 17.36
N THR A 140 -1.18 7.49 17.70
CA THR A 140 -0.02 7.56 16.81
C THR A 140 0.21 6.22 16.13
N VAL A 141 0.16 6.19 14.80
CA VAL A 141 0.48 5.02 13.98
C VAL A 141 1.89 5.18 13.43
N ALA A 142 2.77 4.22 13.74
CA ALA A 142 4.08 4.10 13.12
C ALA A 142 4.02 3.14 11.94
N HIS A 143 4.52 3.58 10.78
CA HIS A 143 4.60 2.80 9.56
C HIS A 143 6.07 2.53 9.23
N LEU A 144 6.38 1.25 9.03
CA LEU A 144 7.66 0.74 8.56
C LEU A 144 7.46 0.06 7.21
N ALA A 145 8.50 -0.03 6.38
CA ALA A 145 8.44 -0.81 5.16
C ALA A 145 9.79 -1.46 4.84
N ALA A 146 9.74 -2.60 4.15
CA ALA A 146 10.92 -3.29 3.66
C ALA A 146 10.62 -4.14 2.42
N THR A 147 11.64 -4.39 1.59
CA THR A 147 11.54 -5.21 0.38
C THR A 147 12.49 -6.41 0.36
N TYR A 148 12.10 -7.49 -0.31
CA TYR A 148 12.90 -8.71 -0.42
C TYR A 148 14.19 -8.53 -1.24
N GLY A 149 14.24 -7.55 -2.15
CA GLY A 149 15.34 -7.37 -3.09
C GLY A 149 15.16 -6.16 -3.98
N LEU A 150 16.03 -6.01 -5.00
CA LEU A 150 16.08 -4.85 -5.91
C LEU A 150 16.29 -5.25 -7.38
N ASN A 151 15.72 -6.39 -7.82
CA ASN A 151 15.85 -6.88 -9.21
C ASN A 151 17.30 -6.99 -9.72
N GLY A 152 18.25 -7.28 -8.82
CA GLY A 152 19.67 -7.41 -9.14
C GLY A 152 20.48 -6.11 -9.08
N PHE A 153 19.85 -4.97 -8.76
CA PHE A 153 20.54 -3.74 -8.41
C PHE A 153 21.07 -3.77 -6.96
N GLU A 154 22.07 -2.94 -6.70
CA GLU A 154 22.50 -2.61 -5.34
C GLU A 154 21.73 -1.36 -4.86
N PRO A 155 21.56 -1.16 -3.54
CA PRO A 155 21.03 0.08 -3.01
C PRO A 155 21.86 1.29 -3.50
N PRO A 156 21.23 2.33 -4.07
CA PRO A 156 21.95 3.34 -4.86
C PRO A 156 22.92 4.21 -4.05
N GLU A 157 22.72 4.37 -2.74
CA GLU A 157 23.65 5.09 -1.83
C GLU A 157 24.05 4.24 -0.61
N GLY A 158 23.98 2.92 -0.74
CA GLY A 158 24.29 1.94 0.31
C GLY A 158 23.06 1.49 1.13
N GLU A 159 23.26 0.61 2.11
CA GLU A 159 22.19 -0.12 2.83
C GLU A 159 21.13 0.73 3.53
N TRP A 160 21.34 2.05 3.65
CA TRP A 160 20.38 2.96 4.26
C TRP A 160 19.39 3.56 3.25
N SER A 161 19.69 3.56 1.95
CA SER A 161 18.84 4.23 0.95
C SER A 161 17.56 3.44 0.66
N VAL A 162 17.60 2.11 0.81
CA VAL A 162 16.43 1.22 0.64
C VAL A 162 16.43 0.19 1.77
N ASP A 163 15.29 0.06 2.44
CA ASP A 163 15.12 -0.91 3.52
C ASP A 163 14.86 -2.31 2.94
N LEU A 164 15.86 -3.19 3.04
CA LEU A 164 15.71 -4.61 2.74
C LEU A 164 15.12 -5.36 3.94
N ILE A 165 14.43 -6.47 3.67
CA ILE A 165 13.86 -7.32 4.72
C ILE A 165 14.98 -7.91 5.57
N ASP A 166 15.13 -7.34 6.76
CA ASP A 166 15.85 -7.87 7.90
C ASP A 166 14.88 -7.87 9.08
N THR A 167 14.39 -9.06 9.42
CA THR A 167 13.40 -9.26 10.48
C THR A 167 13.85 -8.69 11.82
N ASP A 168 15.13 -8.83 12.19
CA ASP A 168 15.65 -8.32 13.45
C ASP A 168 15.71 -6.79 13.46
N ARG A 169 16.04 -6.17 12.31
CA ARG A 169 15.97 -4.72 12.12
C ARG A 169 14.53 -4.21 12.25
N ILE A 170 13.57 -4.82 11.57
CA ILE A 170 12.15 -4.42 11.62
C ILE A 170 11.63 -4.54 13.07
N VAL A 171 11.93 -5.64 13.76
CA VAL A 171 11.53 -5.83 15.16
C VAL A 171 12.17 -4.78 16.07
N ARG A 172 13.43 -4.41 15.84
CA ARG A 172 14.10 -3.35 16.59
C ARG A 172 13.42 -1.99 16.39
N GLN A 173 13.19 -1.59 15.13
CA GLN A 173 12.50 -0.34 14.80
C GLN A 173 11.07 -0.31 15.39
N ALA A 174 10.34 -1.42 15.35
CA ALA A 174 9.02 -1.52 15.97
C ALA A 174 9.06 -1.32 17.50
N LYS A 175 10.09 -1.84 18.18
CA LYS A 175 10.29 -1.60 19.63
C LYS A 175 10.61 -0.13 19.91
N GLU A 176 11.48 0.46 19.09
CA GLU A 176 11.90 1.86 19.22
C GLU A 176 10.70 2.80 19.01
N ALA A 177 9.89 2.57 17.97
CA ALA A 177 8.66 3.32 17.71
C ALA A 177 7.67 3.26 18.89
N ARG A 178 7.45 2.07 19.47
CA ARG A 178 6.61 1.93 20.67
C ARG A 178 7.19 2.61 21.89
N ALA A 179 8.50 2.51 22.10
CA ALA A 179 9.18 3.20 23.20
C ALA A 179 9.09 4.72 23.06
N ALA A 180 9.04 5.23 21.82
CA ALA A 180 8.82 6.63 21.49
C ALA A 180 7.34 7.07 21.55
N GLY A 181 6.41 6.16 21.86
CA GLY A 181 5.00 6.47 22.08
C GLY A 181 4.03 6.07 20.97
N ALA A 182 4.48 5.36 19.93
CA ALA A 182 3.56 4.83 18.92
C ALA A 182 2.56 3.84 19.54
N ASP A 183 1.27 4.08 19.30
CA ASP A 183 0.17 3.24 19.77
C ASP A 183 0.05 1.97 18.92
N LEU A 184 0.22 2.13 17.61
CA LEU A 184 0.18 1.06 16.62
C LEU A 184 1.47 1.02 15.79
N VAL A 185 1.86 -0.19 15.36
CA VAL A 185 2.93 -0.38 14.38
C VAL A 185 2.38 -1.19 13.20
N VAL A 186 2.49 -0.60 12.01
CA VAL A 186 2.10 -1.18 10.73
C VAL A 186 3.38 -1.41 9.90
N VAL A 187 3.48 -2.56 9.26
CA VAL A 187 4.65 -2.89 8.41
C VAL A 187 4.18 -3.23 7.00
N SER A 188 4.64 -2.48 6.00
CA SER A 188 4.48 -2.85 4.58
C SER A 188 5.64 -3.74 4.15
N LEU A 189 5.35 -4.95 3.66
CA LEU A 189 6.36 -5.88 3.15
C LEU A 189 6.15 -6.09 1.65
N HIS A 190 7.17 -5.76 0.87
CA HIS A 190 7.21 -6.09 -0.56
C HIS A 190 8.00 -7.41 -0.71
N ASP A 191 7.29 -8.54 -0.73
CA ASP A 191 7.85 -9.88 -0.62
C ASP A 191 6.96 -10.94 -1.26
N GLY A 192 7.51 -12.13 -1.53
CA GLY A 192 6.84 -13.24 -2.16
C GLY A 192 7.32 -13.51 -3.58
N TYR A 193 6.51 -14.23 -4.35
CA TYR A 193 6.76 -14.44 -5.77
C TYR A 193 5.64 -13.81 -6.58
N GLU A 194 6.01 -13.09 -7.64
CA GLU A 194 5.03 -12.57 -8.60
C GLU A 194 4.09 -13.69 -9.07
N TYR A 195 2.80 -13.37 -9.10
CA TYR A 195 1.74 -14.20 -9.65
C TYR A 195 1.42 -15.49 -8.88
N VAL A 196 1.94 -15.64 -7.65
CA VAL A 196 1.65 -16.77 -6.77
C VAL A 196 0.65 -16.36 -5.70
N THR A 197 -0.50 -17.04 -5.64
CA THR A 197 -1.59 -16.75 -4.70
C THR A 197 -1.31 -17.24 -3.28
N GLU A 198 -0.54 -18.33 -3.13
CA GLU A 198 -0.15 -18.87 -1.85
C GLU A 198 1.02 -18.09 -1.24
N PRO A 199 0.95 -17.70 0.05
CA PRO A 199 2.09 -17.08 0.73
C PRO A 199 3.30 -17.99 0.69
N THR A 200 4.45 -17.43 0.33
CA THR A 200 5.72 -18.15 0.26
C THR A 200 6.24 -18.50 1.65
N PRO A 201 7.14 -19.49 1.78
CA PRO A 201 7.78 -19.80 3.06
C PRO A 201 8.51 -18.60 3.69
N HIS A 202 9.11 -17.73 2.88
CA HIS A 202 9.80 -16.53 3.37
C HIS A 202 8.79 -15.52 3.96
N GLN A 203 7.69 -15.24 3.25
CA GLN A 203 6.62 -14.39 3.77
C GLN A 203 6.08 -14.92 5.11
N GLN A 204 5.88 -16.25 5.22
CA GLN A 204 5.41 -16.89 6.45
C GLN A 204 6.44 -16.76 7.59
N GLU A 205 7.71 -17.06 7.33
CA GLU A 205 8.79 -16.95 8.33
C GLU A 205 8.91 -15.53 8.90
N VAL A 206 8.95 -14.52 8.02
CA VAL A 206 9.06 -13.12 8.42
C VAL A 206 7.84 -12.71 9.25
N THR A 207 6.63 -12.98 8.77
CA THR A 207 5.40 -12.58 9.46
C THR A 207 5.18 -13.30 10.79
N GLU A 208 5.53 -14.58 10.90
CA GLU A 208 5.52 -15.32 12.18
C GLU A 208 6.49 -14.72 13.18
N ALA A 209 7.69 -14.34 12.75
CA ALA A 209 8.68 -13.69 13.61
C ALA A 209 8.21 -12.30 14.07
N LEU A 210 7.63 -11.49 13.17
CA LEU A 210 7.03 -10.20 13.51
C LEU A 210 5.88 -10.36 14.51
N ALA A 211 5.00 -11.35 14.32
CA ALA A 211 3.93 -11.66 15.26
C ALA A 211 4.48 -12.11 16.63
N GLY A 212 5.51 -12.96 16.62
CA GLY A 212 6.20 -13.48 17.80
C GLY A 212 6.89 -12.38 18.63
N SER A 213 7.36 -11.31 17.98
CA SER A 213 7.96 -10.14 18.63
C SER A 213 6.97 -9.37 19.53
N ARG A 214 5.68 -9.46 19.21
CA ARG A 214 4.56 -8.73 19.84
C ARG A 214 4.63 -7.21 19.68
N GLN A 215 5.36 -6.73 18.67
CA GLN A 215 5.54 -5.30 18.44
C GLN A 215 4.79 -4.78 17.23
N VAL A 216 4.28 -5.65 16.35
CA VAL A 216 3.60 -5.26 15.11
C VAL A 216 2.11 -5.60 15.20
N ASP A 217 1.22 -4.66 14.86
CA ASP A 217 -0.24 -4.86 14.89
C ASP A 217 -0.78 -5.39 13.55
N LEU A 218 -0.20 -4.93 12.44
CA LEU A 218 -0.66 -5.19 11.09
C LEU A 218 0.52 -5.28 10.11
N VAL A 219 0.49 -6.29 9.24
CA VAL A 219 1.37 -6.39 8.07
C VAL A 219 0.54 -6.22 6.79
N ILE A 220 1.05 -5.42 5.87
CA ILE A 220 0.47 -5.12 4.55
C ILE A 220 1.44 -5.62 3.48
N GLY A 221 1.07 -6.65 2.75
CA GLY A 221 1.92 -7.31 1.76
C GLY A 221 1.66 -6.84 0.34
N HIS A 222 2.74 -6.78 -0.44
CA HIS A 222 2.82 -6.28 -1.82
C HIS A 222 3.59 -7.27 -2.71
N HIS A 223 4.01 -6.87 -3.92
CA HIS A 223 4.86 -7.64 -4.85
C HIS A 223 4.20 -8.79 -5.61
N ALA A 224 3.35 -9.59 -4.95
CA ALA A 224 2.76 -10.76 -5.60
C ALA A 224 1.91 -10.41 -6.84
N HIS A 225 1.45 -9.15 -6.96
CA HIS A 225 0.58 -8.64 -8.02
C HIS A 225 -0.75 -9.39 -8.19
N VAL A 226 -1.05 -10.31 -7.29
CA VAL A 226 -2.29 -11.06 -7.19
C VAL A 226 -2.78 -10.98 -5.74
N PRO A 227 -4.09 -11.09 -5.51
CA PRO A 227 -4.62 -11.23 -4.15
C PRO A 227 -4.05 -12.49 -3.48
N GLN A 228 -3.62 -12.35 -2.24
CA GLN A 228 -3.22 -13.45 -1.36
C GLN A 228 -4.06 -13.42 -0.06
N PRO A 229 -4.04 -14.48 0.77
CA PRO A 229 -4.84 -14.56 1.98
C PRO A 229 -4.66 -13.39 2.95
N ILE A 230 -5.75 -13.03 3.64
CA ILE A 230 -5.73 -12.15 4.81
C ILE A 230 -5.97 -13.02 6.05
N THR A 231 -5.01 -13.03 6.97
CA THR A 231 -5.01 -13.95 8.11
C THR A 231 -4.68 -13.24 9.41
N ARG A 232 -5.03 -13.89 10.52
CA ARG A 232 -4.66 -13.45 11.87
C ARG A 232 -3.73 -14.45 12.51
N LEU A 233 -2.47 -14.09 12.64
CA LEU A 233 -1.46 -14.90 13.30
C LEU A 233 -1.57 -14.78 14.83
N GLU A 234 -1.17 -15.85 15.54
CA GLU A 234 -0.99 -15.80 16.98
C GLU A 234 0.17 -14.88 17.39
N GLY A 235 0.20 -14.44 18.65
CA GLY A 235 1.18 -13.45 19.11
C GLY A 235 0.63 -12.04 19.03
N GLY A 236 1.36 -11.13 18.40
CA GLY A 236 1.02 -9.71 18.33
C GLY A 236 0.97 -8.99 19.69
N PRO A 237 0.67 -7.68 19.70
CA PRO A 237 0.77 -6.84 20.89
C PRO A 237 -0.14 -7.28 22.03
N GLY A 238 0.47 -7.66 23.15
CA GLY A 238 -0.25 -8.22 24.29
C GLY A 238 -0.83 -9.62 24.07
N ARG A 239 -0.30 -10.39 23.10
CA ARG A 239 -0.77 -11.74 22.73
C ARG A 239 -2.22 -11.74 22.25
N LYS A 240 -2.60 -10.72 21.48
CA LYS A 240 -3.95 -10.52 20.94
C LYS A 240 -4.02 -10.71 19.43
N GLY A 241 -3.04 -11.40 18.85
CA GLY A 241 -2.89 -11.64 17.42
C GLY A 241 -2.33 -10.45 16.66
N MET A 242 -1.87 -10.73 15.44
CA MET A 242 -1.41 -9.76 14.45
C MET A 242 -2.10 -10.08 13.13
N TRP A 243 -2.64 -9.06 12.46
CA TRP A 243 -3.24 -9.25 11.14
C TRP A 243 -2.18 -9.17 10.04
N VAL A 244 -2.34 -9.98 9.00
CA VAL A 244 -1.44 -10.03 7.84
C VAL A 244 -2.31 -10.11 6.60
N ALA A 245 -2.21 -9.12 5.72
CA ALA A 245 -2.61 -9.27 4.32
C ALA A 245 -1.35 -9.61 3.53
N TYR A 246 -1.23 -10.82 2.98
CA TYR A 246 0.05 -11.27 2.38
C TYR A 246 0.36 -10.61 1.03
N GLY A 247 -0.67 -10.24 0.28
CA GLY A 247 -0.56 -9.62 -1.03
C GLY A 247 -1.90 -9.01 -1.41
N LEU A 248 -1.90 -7.70 -1.69
CA LEU A 248 -3.12 -6.97 -2.05
C LEU A 248 -3.38 -6.92 -3.56
N GLY A 249 -2.51 -7.51 -4.38
CA GLY A 249 -2.60 -7.44 -5.84
C GLY A 249 -2.23 -6.07 -6.39
N ASN A 250 -2.64 -5.78 -7.63
CA ASN A 250 -2.41 -4.48 -8.25
C ASN A 250 -3.48 -3.46 -7.86
N LEU A 251 -3.06 -2.21 -7.61
CA LEU A 251 -3.97 -1.06 -7.56
C LEU A 251 -4.06 -0.39 -8.93
N LEU A 252 -2.92 -0.06 -9.53
CA LEU A 252 -2.86 0.57 -10.85
C LEU A 252 -1.68 0.01 -11.65
N SER A 253 -1.96 -0.90 -12.58
CA SER A 253 -0.94 -1.50 -13.44
C SER A 253 -1.51 -1.90 -14.82
N ASN A 254 -0.63 -2.29 -15.75
CA ASN A 254 -1.01 -2.84 -17.06
C ASN A 254 -0.95 -4.39 -17.06
N GLN A 255 -0.85 -5.03 -15.90
CA GLN A 255 -0.74 -6.49 -15.85
C GLN A 255 -2.10 -7.15 -16.06
N GLY A 256 -2.10 -8.20 -16.88
CA GLY A 256 -3.30 -8.96 -17.23
C GLY A 256 -2.94 -10.29 -17.89
N PRO A 257 -3.94 -11.04 -18.39
CA PRO A 257 -3.74 -12.38 -18.95
C PRO A 257 -2.75 -12.44 -20.11
N ASP A 258 -2.53 -11.32 -20.81
CA ASP A 258 -1.65 -11.26 -21.98
C ASP A 258 -0.15 -11.31 -21.62
N CYS A 259 0.24 -10.81 -20.45
CA CYS A 259 1.64 -10.85 -19.99
C CYS A 259 1.89 -11.87 -18.89
N CYS A 260 0.86 -12.17 -18.11
CA CYS A 260 0.98 -12.61 -16.75
C CYS A 260 -0.05 -13.73 -16.47
N VAL A 261 -0.76 -13.67 -15.33
CA VAL A 261 -1.86 -14.59 -15.03
C VAL A 261 -3.17 -13.82 -14.88
N LEU A 262 -4.30 -14.49 -15.10
CA LEU A 262 -5.61 -13.85 -14.93
C LEU A 262 -5.79 -13.22 -13.54
N ALA A 263 -5.20 -13.81 -12.49
CA ALA A 263 -5.31 -13.28 -11.14
C ALA A 263 -4.73 -11.87 -10.96
N THR A 264 -3.87 -11.37 -11.85
CA THR A 264 -3.34 -9.99 -11.76
C THR A 264 -4.38 -8.93 -12.04
N THR A 265 -5.54 -9.33 -12.58
CA THR A 265 -6.65 -8.43 -12.88
C THR A 265 -7.54 -8.14 -11.67
N ALA A 266 -7.31 -8.83 -10.55
CA ALA A 266 -7.98 -8.61 -9.28
C ALA A 266 -7.01 -7.92 -8.31
N GLY A 267 -7.51 -6.95 -7.56
CA GLY A 267 -6.83 -6.32 -6.45
C GLY A 267 -7.72 -6.29 -5.21
N LEU A 268 -7.14 -5.90 -4.08
CA LEU A 268 -7.81 -5.77 -2.80
C LEU A 268 -7.58 -4.36 -2.24
N MET A 269 -8.65 -3.75 -1.74
CA MET A 269 -8.58 -2.72 -0.70
C MET A 269 -8.83 -3.41 0.63
N MET A 270 -7.84 -3.40 1.51
CA MET A 270 -7.94 -3.91 2.87
C MET A 270 -8.29 -2.77 3.83
N VAL A 271 -9.26 -2.99 4.71
CA VAL A 271 -9.73 -2.01 5.70
C VAL A 271 -9.59 -2.61 7.10
N ALA A 272 -8.72 -2.03 7.91
CA ALA A 272 -8.48 -2.42 9.29
C ALA A 272 -9.27 -1.54 10.26
N ASP A 273 -10.03 -2.16 11.17
CA ASP A 273 -10.81 -1.49 12.21
C ASP A 273 -9.97 -1.27 13.47
N VAL A 274 -9.66 -0.01 13.78
CA VAL A 274 -8.90 0.34 14.98
C VAL A 274 -9.82 0.84 16.09
N VAL A 275 -9.56 0.38 17.32
CA VAL A 275 -10.22 0.85 18.52
C VAL A 275 -9.20 1.26 19.57
N GLN A 276 -9.31 2.49 20.08
CA GLN A 276 -8.68 2.95 21.31
C GLN A 276 -9.77 3.31 22.33
N ARG A 277 -9.69 2.68 23.51
CA ARG A 277 -10.56 2.99 24.66
C ARG A 277 -9.74 3.72 25.72
N PRO A 278 -10.34 4.63 26.51
CA PRO A 278 -9.62 5.33 27.58
C PRO A 278 -8.86 4.36 28.50
N GLY A 279 -7.57 4.62 28.72
CA GLY A 279 -6.70 3.80 29.56
C GLY A 279 -6.40 2.38 29.02
N LYS A 280 -6.71 2.11 27.74
CA LYS A 280 -6.37 0.85 27.07
C LYS A 280 -5.53 1.15 25.82
N PRO A 281 -4.55 0.29 25.48
CA PRO A 281 -3.81 0.42 24.22
C PRO A 281 -4.76 0.40 23.01
N ALA A 282 -4.41 1.16 21.97
CA ALA A 282 -5.03 1.02 20.66
C ALA A 282 -4.78 -0.38 20.11
N ARG A 283 -5.72 -0.90 19.30
CA ARG A 283 -5.64 -2.24 18.70
C ARG A 283 -6.36 -2.29 17.37
N VAL A 284 -5.82 -3.03 16.42
CA VAL A 284 -6.57 -3.53 15.26
C VAL A 284 -7.50 -4.65 15.74
N THR A 285 -8.80 -4.45 15.58
CA THR A 285 -9.85 -5.33 16.11
C THR A 285 -10.47 -6.23 15.06
N GLY A 286 -10.38 -5.85 13.78
CA GLY A 286 -10.83 -6.62 12.64
C GLY A 286 -10.15 -6.10 11.37
N VAL A 287 -10.16 -6.95 10.35
CA VAL A 287 -9.80 -6.58 8.99
C VAL A 287 -10.93 -7.04 8.09
N ARG A 288 -11.28 -6.20 7.13
CA ARG A 288 -12.28 -6.42 6.08
C ARG A 288 -11.63 -6.07 4.74
N TRP A 289 -12.27 -6.41 3.64
CA TRP A 289 -11.67 -6.18 2.32
C TRP A 289 -12.72 -5.90 1.26
N ALA A 290 -12.35 -5.19 0.19
CA ALA A 290 -13.16 -5.02 -1.00
C ALA A 290 -12.32 -5.30 -2.24
N ALA A 291 -12.92 -5.94 -3.26
CA ALA A 291 -12.24 -6.21 -4.52
C ALA A 291 -12.13 -4.94 -5.38
N THR A 292 -10.98 -4.78 -6.04
CA THR A 292 -10.78 -3.83 -7.13
C THR A 292 -10.41 -4.55 -8.43
N THR A 293 -10.57 -3.85 -9.54
CA THR A 293 -10.20 -4.30 -10.87
C THR A 293 -9.76 -3.11 -11.72
N VAL A 294 -8.80 -3.33 -12.61
CA VAL A 294 -8.42 -2.35 -13.63
C VAL A 294 -9.02 -2.76 -14.98
N ASP A 295 -9.78 -1.86 -15.58
CA ASP A 295 -10.26 -1.97 -16.95
C ASP A 295 -9.20 -1.42 -17.92
N LEU A 296 -8.31 -2.32 -18.38
CA LEU A 296 -7.20 -1.98 -19.26
C LEU A 296 -7.67 -1.35 -20.58
N ALA A 297 -8.76 -1.85 -21.16
CA ALA A 297 -9.28 -1.39 -22.45
C ALA A 297 -10.09 -0.09 -22.35
N ALA A 298 -10.57 0.29 -21.16
CA ALA A 298 -11.16 1.60 -20.88
C ALA A 298 -10.11 2.69 -20.56
N GLY A 299 -8.84 2.47 -20.90
CA GLY A 299 -7.76 3.39 -20.55
C GLY A 299 -7.34 3.27 -19.09
N HIS A 300 -7.14 2.03 -18.62
CA HIS A 300 -6.66 1.69 -17.28
C HIS A 300 -7.50 2.27 -16.13
N ARG A 301 -8.83 2.21 -16.26
CA ARG A 301 -9.74 2.71 -15.22
C ARG A 301 -9.83 1.72 -14.07
N LEU A 302 -9.33 2.11 -12.90
CA LEU A 302 -9.51 1.39 -11.65
C LEU A 302 -10.95 1.55 -11.17
N ARG A 303 -11.56 0.45 -10.71
CA ARG A 303 -12.93 0.41 -10.19
C ARG A 303 -13.02 -0.56 -9.02
N GLY A 304 -13.91 -0.28 -8.07
CA GLY A 304 -14.41 -1.32 -7.16
C GLY A 304 -15.13 -2.41 -7.96
N THR A 305 -14.77 -3.68 -7.79
CA THR A 305 -15.28 -4.77 -8.65
C THR A 305 -16.80 -4.94 -8.51
N ARG A 306 -17.34 -4.81 -7.29
CA ARG A 306 -18.80 -4.86 -7.06
C ARG A 306 -19.54 -3.69 -7.70
N GLU A 307 -18.95 -2.50 -7.66
CA GLU A 307 -19.52 -1.32 -8.33
C GLU A 307 -19.51 -1.51 -9.84
N ALA A 308 -18.43 -2.05 -10.40
CA ALA A 308 -18.35 -2.39 -11.81
C ALA A 308 -19.40 -3.42 -12.23
N ILE A 309 -19.70 -4.42 -11.37
CA ILE A 309 -20.79 -5.38 -11.59
C ILE A 309 -22.17 -4.68 -11.58
N ALA A 310 -22.37 -3.73 -10.65
CA ALA A 310 -23.63 -2.98 -10.56
C ALA A 310 -23.83 -2.00 -11.73
N HIS A 311 -22.73 -1.51 -12.32
CA HIS A 311 -22.70 -0.52 -13.41
C HIS A 311 -21.79 -0.96 -14.57
N PRO A 312 -22.16 -2.04 -15.28
CA PRO A 312 -21.34 -2.64 -16.33
C PRO A 312 -21.24 -1.77 -17.59
N ASP A 313 -22.16 -0.83 -17.77
CA ASP A 313 -22.21 0.11 -18.90
C ASP A 313 -21.15 1.23 -18.82
N GLN A 314 -20.48 1.37 -17.67
CA GLN A 314 -19.42 2.34 -17.44
C GLN A 314 -18.01 1.80 -17.75
N GLY A 315 -17.89 0.59 -18.32
CA GLY A 315 -16.62 -0.04 -18.67
C GLY A 315 -16.72 -0.90 -19.92
N THR A 316 -15.63 -1.60 -20.22
CA THR A 316 -15.52 -2.52 -21.35
C THR A 316 -15.53 -3.99 -20.94
N LEU A 317 -15.33 -4.27 -19.64
CA LEU A 317 -15.36 -5.63 -19.09
C LEU A 317 -16.77 -6.21 -19.15
N SER A 318 -16.89 -7.47 -19.59
CA SER A 318 -18.18 -8.16 -19.58
C SER A 318 -18.59 -8.54 -18.14
N ALA A 319 -19.88 -8.82 -17.94
CA ALA A 319 -20.36 -9.34 -16.66
C ALA A 319 -19.63 -10.64 -16.25
N GLY A 320 -19.27 -11.49 -17.22
CA GLY A 320 -18.50 -12.70 -16.95
C GLY A 320 -17.07 -12.41 -16.47
N ASP A 321 -16.41 -11.42 -17.06
CA ASP A 321 -15.06 -10.99 -16.63
C ASP A 321 -15.11 -10.46 -15.19
N LEU A 322 -16.10 -9.61 -14.89
CA LEU A 322 -16.24 -8.98 -13.57
C LEU A 322 -16.54 -10.01 -12.47
N GLU A 323 -17.44 -10.95 -12.72
CA GLU A 323 -17.75 -12.05 -11.78
C GLU A 323 -16.53 -12.96 -11.58
N GLN A 324 -15.77 -13.24 -12.64
CA GLN A 324 -14.55 -14.04 -12.53
C GLN A 324 -13.47 -13.34 -11.70
N ARG A 325 -13.28 -12.03 -11.89
CA ARG A 325 -12.32 -11.22 -11.11
C ARG A 325 -12.72 -11.11 -9.65
N LEU A 326 -14.01 -10.97 -9.36
CA LEU A 326 -14.52 -11.01 -7.99
C LEU A 326 -14.26 -12.38 -7.33
N ALA A 327 -14.52 -13.47 -8.05
CA ALA A 327 -14.27 -14.82 -7.56
C ALA A 327 -12.80 -15.05 -7.22
N ILE A 328 -11.86 -14.57 -8.04
CA ILE A 328 -10.41 -14.63 -7.74
C ILE A 328 -10.10 -13.99 -6.39
N ALA A 329 -10.61 -12.78 -6.13
CA ALA A 329 -10.39 -12.10 -4.87
C ALA A 329 -11.02 -12.85 -3.69
N GLN A 330 -12.23 -13.38 -3.86
CA GLN A 330 -12.93 -14.18 -2.85
C GLN A 330 -12.18 -15.48 -2.51
N ASP A 331 -11.71 -16.20 -3.53
CA ASP A 331 -10.97 -17.46 -3.37
C ASP A 331 -9.63 -17.24 -2.68
N ALA A 332 -8.94 -16.14 -3.02
CA ALA A 332 -7.66 -15.80 -2.40
C ALA A 332 -7.77 -15.42 -0.93
N VAL A 333 -8.77 -14.59 -0.57
CA VAL A 333 -8.97 -14.14 0.82
C VAL A 333 -9.61 -15.22 1.68
N GLY A 334 -10.54 -16.00 1.11
CA GLY A 334 -11.34 -17.01 1.79
C GLY A 334 -12.30 -16.42 2.82
N ASP A 335 -12.81 -17.27 3.71
CA ASP A 335 -13.84 -16.92 4.70
C ASP A 335 -13.26 -16.37 6.03
N ALA A 336 -11.97 -16.06 6.08
CA ALA A 336 -11.29 -15.65 7.31
C ALA A 336 -11.63 -14.21 7.74
N VAL A 337 -12.00 -13.36 6.78
CA VAL A 337 -12.35 -11.94 6.96
C VAL A 337 -13.53 -11.56 6.07
N ASP A 338 -14.36 -10.65 6.56
CA ASP A 338 -15.58 -10.25 5.87
C ASP A 338 -15.28 -9.32 4.68
N GLU A 339 -15.99 -9.55 3.58
CA GLU A 339 -16.01 -8.64 2.43
C GLU A 339 -16.87 -7.40 2.72
N LEU A 340 -16.30 -6.22 2.51
CA LEU A 340 -16.97 -4.93 2.56
C LEU A 340 -17.60 -4.62 1.20
N ARG A 341 -18.88 -4.24 1.21
CA ARG A 341 -19.66 -3.95 -0.01
C ARG A 341 -19.83 -2.47 -0.31
N GLU A 342 -19.56 -1.64 0.67
CA GLU A 342 -19.69 -0.18 0.63
C GLU A 342 -18.47 0.43 1.31
N PRO A 343 -18.04 1.64 0.95
CA PRO A 343 -16.94 2.32 1.63
C PRO A 343 -17.10 2.38 3.16
N PRO A 344 -16.00 2.47 3.92
CA PRO A 344 -16.09 2.74 5.35
C PRO A 344 -16.77 4.09 5.61
N LEU A 345 -17.20 4.32 6.85
CA LEU A 345 -17.66 5.64 7.27
C LEU A 345 -16.52 6.35 7.99
N PRO A 346 -16.21 7.62 7.64
CA PRO A 346 -15.23 8.41 8.37
C PRO A 346 -15.58 8.47 9.85
N SER A 347 -14.58 8.35 10.72
CA SER A 347 -14.81 8.47 12.17
C SER A 347 -14.90 9.91 12.67
N GLY A 348 -14.61 10.88 11.79
CA GLY A 348 -14.76 12.32 12.04
C GLY A 348 -13.50 13.13 11.69
N GLU A 349 -13.54 14.42 11.98
CA GLU A 349 -12.42 15.36 11.80
C GLU A 349 -11.55 15.49 13.08
N PRO A 350 -10.32 16.03 12.96
CA PRO A 350 -9.61 16.40 11.72
C PRO A 350 -9.04 15.18 10.97
N GLU A 351 -8.62 15.39 9.72
CA GLU A 351 -7.77 14.46 8.97
C GLU A 351 -6.51 14.06 9.76
N PRO A 352 -5.92 12.88 9.48
CA PRO A 352 -4.68 12.45 10.12
C PRO A 352 -3.58 13.48 9.85
N ARG A 353 -2.79 13.79 10.88
CA ARG A 353 -1.60 14.59 10.70
C ARG A 353 -0.44 13.68 10.32
N VAL A 354 0.09 13.86 9.11
CA VAL A 354 1.37 13.30 8.69
C VAL A 354 2.49 14.02 9.45
N VAL A 355 3.30 13.26 10.19
CA VAL A 355 4.45 13.83 10.91
C VAL A 355 5.69 13.69 10.02
N PRO A 356 6.36 14.78 9.64
CA PRO A 356 7.57 14.72 8.82
C PRO A 356 8.64 13.81 9.45
N ARG A 357 9.35 13.03 8.61
CA ARG A 357 10.48 12.19 9.03
C ARG A 357 11.78 12.98 9.22
N THR A 358 11.73 14.30 9.02
CA THR A 358 12.82 15.26 9.20
C THR A 358 12.54 16.18 10.39
N LEU A 359 13.59 16.59 11.12
CA LEU A 359 13.51 17.44 12.32
C LEU A 359 13.10 18.88 12.04
#